data_AF-A0A5C3L9P4-F1
#
_entry.id   AF-A0A5C3L9P4-F1
#
_cell.length_a   1.000
_cell.length_b   1.000
_cell.length_c   1.000
_cell.angle_alpha   90.00
_cell.angle_beta   90.00
_cell.angle_gamma   90.00
#
_symmetry.space_group_name_H-M   'P 1'
#
loop_
_entity.id
_entity.type
_entity.pdbx_description
1 polymer ?
#
loop_
_entity_poly.entity_id
_entity_poly.type
_entity_poly.pdbx_seq_one_letter_code
_entity_poly.pdbx_strand_id
1 'polypeptide(L)'
;MASAVPPPTEWAPNITVHHYTAEEAISASAPRSALNSSSSSSGDLVSAARALVASCATKSPAVCNEWKDTHAENENSGRWSIGAVVYEYRLSPPPTPTEYLKCASKTLKEWGSSVTSDEIWSLLELEEFVHCTTTSLTPGPTTASPATDRLQEIGSLKRPRTEDIGASVQPKTVPVELEPEPRPAKRQKLDYGSLNDLIPHPHIHPTVVSKPKAHSKSALQEYSRNKPTILSPHDSLPPAPTYGRRGWIIPVRGNLPWEGSTRAYVLDDNTYNNANIELETSVVKKPKPMPPGLGGDAPILWSRAALKSFWSFLLAIQKAGAIGPIGVSFHLAPSTAHSSDSSESGQKSSKSSSTGSSVPSRQEQDLATRSVSSRLNAVDYIKVYHEASKSMTFRTVFDLWSCEYQNDAGGREKIRVLKGARLVLVDHLSQGLLIS
;
A
#
# COMPACT_ATOMS: atom_id res chain seq x y z
N MET A 1 -18.37 -54.87 5.19
CA MET A 1 -18.95 -54.31 3.95
C MET A 1 -18.33 -52.93 3.75
N ALA A 2 -17.29 -52.85 2.91
CA ALA A 2 -16.55 -51.62 2.65
C ALA A 2 -17.23 -50.85 1.51
N SER A 3 -17.54 -49.58 1.77
CA SER A 3 -18.14 -48.66 0.79
C SER A 3 -17.03 -48.06 -0.07
N ALA A 4 -17.11 -48.28 -1.38
CA ALA A 4 -16.13 -47.82 -2.35
C ALA A 4 -16.31 -46.32 -2.64
N VAL A 5 -15.21 -45.58 -2.58
CA VAL A 5 -15.11 -44.16 -2.97
C VAL A 5 -15.03 -44.09 -4.50
N PRO A 6 -15.87 -43.29 -5.18
CA PRO A 6 -15.75 -43.12 -6.63
C PRO A 6 -14.52 -42.26 -7.00
N PRO A 7 -13.89 -42.52 -8.16
CA PRO A 7 -12.69 -41.81 -8.59
C PRO A 7 -12.99 -40.36 -9.01
N PRO A 8 -12.00 -39.45 -8.92
CA PRO A 8 -12.14 -38.06 -9.31
C PRO A 8 -12.36 -37.92 -10.82
N THR A 9 -13.33 -37.08 -11.18
CA THR A 9 -13.71 -36.75 -12.54
C THR A 9 -12.56 -36.00 -13.23
N GLU A 10 -12.13 -36.50 -14.38
CA GLU A 10 -11.15 -35.86 -15.26
C GLU A 10 -11.62 -34.46 -15.68
N TRP A 11 -10.73 -33.49 -15.55
CA TRP A 11 -10.96 -32.13 -16.02
C TRP A 11 -10.76 -32.08 -17.53
N ALA A 12 -11.72 -31.50 -18.25
CA ALA A 12 -11.67 -31.36 -19.70
C ALA A 12 -10.45 -30.50 -20.14
N PRO A 13 -9.64 -30.94 -21.11
CA PRO A 13 -8.45 -30.23 -21.55
C PRO A 13 -8.81 -29.25 -22.68
N ASN A 14 -9.40 -28.09 -22.37
CA ASN A 14 -9.69 -27.07 -23.40
C ASN A 14 -9.44 -25.63 -22.92
N ILE A 15 -8.32 -25.40 -22.21
CA ILE A 15 -7.83 -24.03 -21.97
C ILE A 15 -6.46 -23.91 -22.64
N THR A 16 -6.45 -23.29 -23.82
CA THR A 16 -5.22 -22.86 -24.49
C THR A 16 -4.89 -21.46 -24.01
N VAL A 17 -3.94 -21.34 -23.08
CA VAL A 17 -3.38 -20.04 -22.67
C VAL A 17 -2.28 -19.68 -23.65
N HIS A 18 -2.51 -18.69 -24.51
CA HIS A 18 -1.46 -18.14 -25.37
C HIS A 18 -0.55 -17.22 -24.54
N HIS A 19 0.61 -17.74 -24.15
CA HIS A 19 1.71 -16.92 -23.65
C HIS A 19 2.39 -16.25 -24.84
N TYR A 20 2.19 -14.95 -25.01
CA TYR A 20 3.04 -14.14 -25.88
C TYR A 20 4.24 -13.66 -25.05
N THR A 21 5.31 -14.45 -25.06
CA THR A 21 6.65 -13.96 -24.75
C THR A 21 7.24 -13.41 -26.04
N ALA A 22 7.70 -12.15 -26.03
CA ALA A 22 8.60 -11.68 -27.06
C ALA A 22 9.90 -12.48 -26.91
N GLU A 23 10.14 -13.44 -27.82
CA GLU A 23 11.43 -14.11 -27.89
C GLU A 23 12.49 -13.10 -28.35
N GLU A 24 13.44 -12.82 -27.45
CA GLU A 24 14.73 -12.27 -27.84
C GLU A 24 15.45 -13.31 -28.70
N ALA A 25 15.62 -13.00 -29.98
CA ALA A 25 16.38 -13.83 -30.90
C ALA A 25 17.86 -13.86 -30.48
N ILE A 26 18.28 -14.97 -29.88
CA ILE A 26 19.69 -15.26 -29.65
C ILE A 26 20.35 -15.62 -30.98
N SER A 27 21.33 -14.79 -31.32
CA SER A 27 22.37 -14.88 -32.34
C SER A 27 22.82 -16.30 -32.72
N ALA A 28 22.64 -16.64 -34.01
CA ALA A 28 23.53 -17.54 -34.73
C ALA A 28 23.91 -16.90 -36.08
N SER A 29 25.21 -16.82 -36.32
CA SER A 29 25.87 -16.16 -37.44
C SER A 29 25.57 -16.81 -38.79
N ALA A 30 24.93 -16.08 -39.71
CA ALA A 30 24.92 -16.35 -41.15
C ALA A 30 24.73 -15.05 -41.95
N PRO A 31 25.22 -14.96 -43.20
CA PRO A 31 25.60 -13.68 -43.82
C PRO A 31 24.40 -12.88 -44.35
N ARG A 32 24.47 -11.57 -44.07
CA ARG A 32 23.55 -10.52 -44.50
C ARG A 32 23.69 -10.23 -45.99
N SER A 33 22.71 -10.67 -46.78
CA SER A 33 22.32 -9.98 -48.02
C SER A 33 20.93 -10.46 -48.44
N ALA A 34 20.03 -9.50 -48.65
CA ALA A 34 18.62 -9.64 -49.01
C ALA A 34 17.66 -9.94 -47.84
N LEU A 35 17.22 -8.88 -47.16
CA LEU A 35 15.86 -8.73 -46.59
C LEU A 35 15.67 -7.26 -46.21
N ASN A 36 15.36 -6.44 -47.23
CA ASN A 36 14.78 -5.12 -47.04
C ASN A 36 13.25 -5.25 -47.06
N SER A 37 12.63 -4.58 -46.10
CA SER A 37 11.25 -4.06 -46.10
C SER A 37 10.08 -5.05 -46.28
N SER A 38 9.61 -5.59 -45.16
CA SER A 38 8.16 -5.79 -44.94
C SER A 38 7.79 -5.16 -43.59
N SER A 39 7.78 -3.82 -43.55
CA SER A 39 7.02 -3.11 -42.53
C SER A 39 5.56 -3.47 -42.75
N SER A 40 5.04 -4.39 -41.95
CA SER A 40 3.60 -4.66 -41.88
C SER A 40 2.92 -3.33 -41.67
N SER A 41 2.15 -2.91 -42.67
CA SER A 41 1.50 -1.61 -42.62
C SER A 41 0.52 -1.65 -41.45
N SER A 42 0.32 -0.53 -40.76
CA SER A 42 -0.73 -0.45 -39.71
C SER A 42 -2.10 -0.91 -40.21
N GLY A 43 -2.33 -0.89 -41.53
CA GLY A 43 -3.53 -1.44 -42.18
C GLY A 43 -3.66 -2.95 -42.09
N ASP A 44 -2.56 -3.70 -42.18
CA ASP A 44 -2.59 -5.18 -42.11
C ASP A 44 -2.99 -5.66 -40.72
N LEU A 45 -2.54 -4.93 -39.68
CA LEU A 45 -2.85 -5.23 -38.29
C LEU A 45 -4.32 -4.92 -37.96
N VAL A 46 -4.85 -3.80 -38.48
CA VAL A 46 -6.27 -3.45 -38.35
C VAL A 46 -7.15 -4.42 -39.14
N SER A 47 -6.72 -4.85 -40.32
CA SER A 47 -7.44 -5.85 -41.13
C SER A 47 -7.49 -7.21 -40.42
N ALA A 48 -6.36 -7.67 -39.88
CA ALA A 48 -6.29 -8.90 -39.09
C ALA A 48 -7.17 -8.84 -37.83
N ALA A 49 -7.18 -7.70 -37.13
CA ALA A 49 -8.05 -7.50 -35.96
C ALA A 49 -9.54 -7.55 -36.33
N ARG A 50 -9.96 -6.93 -37.45
CA ARG A 50 -11.34 -6.99 -37.93
C ARG A 50 -11.74 -8.41 -38.36
N ALA A 51 -10.84 -9.14 -39.03
CA ALA A 51 -11.07 -10.52 -39.42
C ALA A 51 -11.25 -11.43 -38.20
N LEU A 52 -10.47 -11.22 -37.14
CA LEU A 52 -10.60 -11.94 -35.87
C LEU A 52 -11.99 -11.69 -35.24
N VAL A 53 -12.42 -10.43 -35.13
CA VAL A 53 -13.74 -10.07 -34.57
C VAL A 53 -14.88 -10.68 -35.40
N ALA A 54 -14.79 -10.62 -36.73
CA ALA A 54 -15.77 -11.24 -37.63
C ALA A 54 -15.80 -12.78 -37.49
N SER A 55 -14.64 -13.41 -37.27
CA SER A 55 -14.57 -14.86 -37.03
C SER A 55 -15.19 -15.28 -35.70
N CYS A 56 -15.14 -14.41 -34.68
CA CYS A 56 -15.83 -14.62 -33.41
C CYS A 56 -17.35 -14.44 -33.54
N ALA A 57 -17.79 -13.50 -34.38
CA ALA A 57 -19.22 -13.22 -34.61
C ALA A 57 -19.92 -14.27 -35.50
N THR A 58 -19.20 -14.93 -36.40
CA THR A 58 -19.76 -15.91 -37.35
C THR A 58 -19.74 -17.36 -36.85
N LYS A 59 -19.08 -17.65 -35.72
CA LYS A 59 -19.15 -18.99 -35.11
C LYS A 59 -20.57 -19.27 -34.64
N SER A 60 -21.14 -20.31 -35.25
CA SER A 60 -22.53 -20.73 -35.11
C SER A 60 -23.03 -20.73 -33.65
N PRO A 61 -24.23 -20.16 -33.38
CA PRO A 61 -24.83 -20.15 -32.04
C PRO A 61 -25.04 -21.55 -31.43
N ALA A 62 -24.95 -22.62 -32.24
CA ALA A 62 -25.08 -23.98 -31.78
C ALA A 62 -23.88 -24.50 -30.95
N VAL A 63 -22.70 -23.86 -31.01
CA VAL A 63 -21.48 -24.36 -30.34
C VAL A 63 -20.99 -23.43 -29.23
N CYS A 64 -21.43 -22.16 -29.20
CA CYS A 64 -21.00 -21.17 -28.20
C CYS A 64 -22.18 -20.59 -27.44
N ASN A 65 -22.83 -21.40 -26.59
CA ASN A 65 -23.89 -20.96 -25.67
C ASN A 65 -23.40 -20.11 -24.47
N GLU A 66 -22.14 -19.65 -24.45
CA GLU A 66 -21.56 -18.98 -23.27
C GLU A 66 -21.33 -17.47 -23.42
N TRP A 67 -21.41 -16.90 -24.62
CA TRP A 67 -21.37 -15.44 -24.77
C TRP A 67 -22.80 -14.89 -24.85
N LYS A 68 -23.46 -14.86 -23.69
CA LYS A 68 -24.74 -14.15 -23.56
C LYS A 68 -24.50 -12.66 -23.41
N ASP A 69 -25.06 -11.88 -24.32
CA ASP A 69 -25.17 -10.44 -24.14
C ASP A 69 -26.11 -10.16 -22.96
N THR A 70 -25.53 -9.76 -21.83
CA THR A 70 -26.28 -9.48 -20.60
C THR A 70 -27.28 -8.31 -20.74
N HIS A 71 -27.18 -7.52 -21.81
CA HIS A 71 -28.16 -6.46 -22.08
C HIS A 71 -29.44 -6.98 -22.76
N ALA A 72 -29.35 -8.05 -23.57
CA ALA A 72 -30.48 -8.51 -24.38
C ALA A 72 -31.56 -9.25 -23.56
N GLU A 73 -31.20 -9.92 -22.46
CA GLU A 73 -32.18 -10.63 -21.61
C GLU A 73 -33.00 -9.70 -20.70
N ASN A 74 -32.61 -8.42 -20.55
CA ASN A 74 -33.34 -7.45 -19.73
C ASN A 74 -34.40 -6.63 -20.50
N GLU A 75 -34.45 -6.71 -21.83
CA GLU A 75 -35.47 -5.97 -22.61
C GLU A 75 -36.85 -6.64 -22.59
N ASN A 76 -36.94 -7.92 -22.20
CA ASN A 76 -38.22 -8.64 -22.13
C ASN A 76 -38.84 -8.72 -20.72
N SER A 77 -38.21 -8.12 -19.69
CA SER A 77 -38.83 -8.01 -18.35
C SER A 77 -39.06 -6.55 -17.98
N GLY A 78 -40.29 -6.08 -18.18
CA GLY A 78 -40.78 -4.85 -17.56
C GLY A 78 -40.58 -3.60 -18.41
N ARG A 79 -41.67 -3.21 -19.05
CA ARG A 79 -41.95 -1.88 -19.60
C ARG A 79 -41.64 -0.81 -18.55
N TRP A 80 -40.46 -0.20 -18.58
CA TRP A 80 -40.14 0.97 -17.78
C TRP A 80 -40.87 2.17 -18.38
N SER A 81 -42.00 2.57 -17.80
CA SER A 81 -42.58 3.88 -18.05
C SER A 81 -41.83 4.92 -17.23
N ILE A 82 -41.17 5.87 -17.89
CA ILE A 82 -40.56 7.04 -17.25
C ILE A 82 -41.69 7.93 -16.72
N GLY A 83 -42.01 7.76 -15.43
CA GLY A 83 -42.84 8.71 -14.67
C GLY A 83 -41.98 9.85 -14.13
N ALA A 84 -42.55 11.05 -14.06
CA ALA A 84 -41.88 12.33 -13.80
C ALA A 84 -41.27 12.53 -12.39
N VAL A 85 -41.05 11.47 -11.61
CA VAL A 85 -40.44 11.54 -10.28
C VAL A 85 -39.48 10.37 -10.12
N VAL A 86 -38.18 10.63 -10.28
CA VAL A 86 -37.14 9.60 -10.46
C VAL A 86 -36.62 9.02 -9.13
N TYR A 87 -37.08 9.50 -7.97
CA TYR A 87 -36.69 8.93 -6.68
C TYR A 87 -37.84 8.95 -5.68
N GLU A 88 -38.38 7.76 -5.38
CA GLU A 88 -39.26 7.52 -4.22
C GLU A 88 -38.52 6.59 -3.26
N TYR A 89 -38.27 7.04 -2.03
CA TYR A 89 -37.68 6.20 -0.99
C TYR A 89 -38.71 5.15 -0.56
N ARG A 90 -38.47 3.88 -0.92
CA ARG A 90 -39.33 2.75 -0.52
C ARG A 90 -39.37 2.46 0.98
N LEU A 91 -38.53 3.13 1.77
CA LEU A 91 -38.47 2.99 3.22
C LEU A 91 -38.47 4.38 3.83
N SER A 92 -39.41 4.65 4.74
CA SER A 92 -39.35 5.83 5.58
C SER A 92 -38.00 5.84 6.30
N PRO A 93 -37.26 6.97 6.32
CA PRO A 93 -35.99 7.05 7.02
C PRO A 93 -36.19 6.64 8.49
N PRO A 94 -35.22 5.94 9.11
CA PRO A 94 -35.34 5.53 10.50
C PRO A 94 -35.67 6.77 11.35
N PRO A 95 -36.68 6.69 12.23
CA PRO A 95 -37.03 7.82 13.09
C PRO A 95 -35.78 8.20 13.86
N THR A 96 -35.35 9.44 13.72
CA THR A 96 -34.26 9.99 14.54
C THR A 96 -34.65 9.76 16.00
N PRO A 97 -33.83 9.08 16.82
CA PRO A 97 -34.16 8.85 18.22
C PRO A 97 -34.32 10.20 18.91
N THR A 98 -35.57 10.57 19.17
CA THR A 98 -35.99 11.83 19.79
C THR A 98 -35.41 11.99 21.21
N GLU A 99 -34.86 10.93 21.78
CA GLU A 99 -34.28 10.91 23.13
C GLU A 99 -32.88 11.52 23.23
N TYR A 100 -32.14 11.69 22.13
CA TYR A 100 -30.84 12.41 22.18
C TYR A 100 -30.98 13.94 22.19
N LEU A 101 -32.19 14.48 21.98
CA LEU A 101 -32.46 15.92 22.04
C LEU A 101 -32.67 16.46 23.47
N LYS A 102 -32.53 15.63 24.51
CA LYS A 102 -32.51 16.08 25.91
C LYS A 102 -31.12 16.33 26.49
N CYS A 103 -30.04 16.05 25.76
CA CYS A 103 -28.79 16.73 26.05
C CYS A 103 -28.97 18.19 25.63
N ALA A 104 -29.18 19.04 26.64
CA ALA A 104 -29.28 20.49 26.49
C ALA A 104 -28.37 20.94 25.35
N SER A 105 -28.93 21.68 24.39
CA SER A 105 -28.17 22.30 23.33
C SER A 105 -27.10 23.19 23.97
N LYS A 106 -25.92 22.61 24.24
CA LYS A 106 -24.72 23.37 24.55
C LYS A 106 -24.45 24.11 23.26
N THR A 107 -24.86 25.37 23.23
CA THR A 107 -24.55 26.33 22.19
C THR A 107 -23.05 26.19 21.93
N LEU A 108 -22.70 25.74 20.73
CA LEU A 108 -21.30 25.60 20.34
C LEU A 108 -20.64 26.96 20.53
N LYS A 109 -19.62 27.00 21.39
CA LYS A 109 -18.82 28.20 21.60
C LYS A 109 -18.14 28.60 20.29
N GLU A 110 -18.03 29.90 20.07
CA GLU A 110 -17.30 30.44 18.93
C GLU A 110 -15.79 30.19 19.09
N TRP A 111 -15.11 29.92 17.98
CA TRP A 111 -13.66 29.69 17.96
C TRP A 111 -12.92 30.89 18.55
N GLY A 112 -12.06 30.66 19.53
CA GLY A 112 -11.29 31.71 20.21
C GLY A 112 -11.94 32.28 21.48
N SER A 113 -13.14 31.81 21.85
CA SER A 113 -13.68 32.09 23.18
C SER A 113 -12.82 31.45 24.29
N SER A 114 -12.75 32.12 25.44
CA SER A 114 -11.96 31.66 26.58
C SER A 114 -12.46 30.31 27.09
N VAL A 115 -11.52 29.40 27.36
CA VAL A 115 -11.77 28.08 27.93
C VAL A 115 -12.44 28.24 29.29
N THR A 116 -13.59 27.60 29.50
CA THR A 116 -14.27 27.62 30.80
C THR A 116 -13.75 26.48 31.68
N SER A 117 -13.87 26.61 33.00
CA SER A 117 -13.32 25.64 33.95
C SER A 117 -13.91 24.23 33.81
N ASP A 118 -15.08 24.08 33.20
CA ASP A 118 -15.71 22.79 32.87
C ASP A 118 -15.14 22.12 31.60
N GLU A 119 -14.30 22.83 30.85
CA GLU A 119 -13.57 22.31 29.67
C GLU A 119 -12.10 21.95 30.01
N ILE A 120 -11.68 22.17 31.25
CA ILE A 120 -10.34 21.82 31.73
C ILE A 120 -10.45 20.50 32.49
N TRP A 121 -10.04 19.41 31.85
CA TRP A 121 -9.97 18.09 32.48
C TRP A 121 -8.56 17.81 32.98
N SER A 122 -8.46 17.34 34.23
CA SER A 122 -7.19 16.84 34.75
C SER A 122 -6.81 15.53 34.06
N LEU A 123 -5.52 15.31 33.78
CA LEU A 123 -5.04 14.03 33.23
C LEU A 123 -5.38 12.83 34.14
N LEU A 124 -5.62 13.08 35.43
CA LEU A 124 -6.02 12.05 36.40
C LEU A 124 -7.52 11.71 36.33
N GLU A 125 -8.34 12.56 35.71
CA GLU A 125 -9.79 12.37 35.54
C GLU A 125 -10.15 11.72 34.21
N LEU A 126 -9.20 11.66 33.27
CA LEU A 126 -9.38 10.97 32.01
C LEU A 126 -9.18 9.47 32.23
N GLU A 127 -10.21 8.67 31.94
CA GLU A 127 -10.09 7.22 31.87
C GLU A 127 -9.00 6.84 30.84
N GLU A 128 -8.15 5.88 31.18
CA GLU A 128 -7.12 5.38 30.28
C GLU A 128 -7.80 4.82 29.02
N PHE A 129 -7.31 5.23 27.85
CA PHE A 129 -7.88 4.81 26.57
C PHE A 129 -7.87 3.28 26.48
N VAL A 130 -9.06 2.67 26.56
CA VAL A 130 -9.23 1.25 26.33
C VAL A 130 -8.98 0.99 24.84
N HIS A 131 -7.77 0.59 24.51
CA HIS A 131 -7.44 0.10 23.19
C HIS A 131 -8.36 -1.09 22.87
N CYS A 132 -9.19 -0.99 21.83
CA CYS A 132 -9.87 -2.16 21.27
C CYS A 132 -8.80 -3.15 20.78
N THR A 133 -8.47 -4.15 21.61
CA THR A 133 -7.63 -5.27 21.22
C THR A 133 -8.36 -6.06 20.15
N THR A 134 -7.90 -5.94 18.90
CA THR A 134 -8.41 -6.67 17.71
C THR A 134 -8.02 -8.14 17.69
N THR A 135 -7.89 -8.78 18.86
CA THR A 135 -7.49 -10.20 19.00
C THR A 135 -8.50 -11.19 18.40
N SER A 136 -9.70 -10.75 18.01
CA SER A 136 -10.74 -11.60 17.43
C SER A 136 -10.60 -11.88 15.92
N LEU A 137 -9.60 -11.32 15.22
CA LEU A 137 -9.50 -11.43 13.75
C LEU A 137 -8.45 -12.42 13.22
N THR A 138 -7.74 -13.14 14.09
CA THR A 138 -6.86 -14.25 13.68
C THR A 138 -7.49 -15.59 14.08
N PRO A 139 -8.01 -16.40 13.13
CA PRO A 139 -8.30 -17.80 13.41
C PRO A 139 -6.97 -18.54 13.54
N GLY A 140 -6.43 -18.58 14.76
CA GLY A 140 -5.33 -19.48 15.11
C GLY A 140 -5.85 -20.89 15.37
N PRO A 141 -5.12 -21.95 14.98
CA PRO A 141 -5.45 -23.31 15.39
C PRO A 141 -5.26 -23.43 16.91
N THR A 142 -6.33 -23.78 17.62
CA THR A 142 -6.33 -24.10 19.05
C THR A 142 -5.50 -25.36 19.29
N THR A 143 -4.20 -25.22 19.49
CA THR A 143 -3.40 -26.28 20.13
C THR A 143 -3.61 -26.20 21.63
N ALA A 144 -4.39 -27.14 22.15
CA ALA A 144 -4.50 -27.40 23.57
C ALA A 144 -3.10 -27.68 24.15
N SER A 145 -2.70 -26.90 25.14
CA SER A 145 -1.56 -27.20 26.00
C SER A 145 -2.09 -27.44 27.42
N PRO A 146 -1.65 -28.52 28.10
CA PRO A 146 -2.21 -28.93 29.37
C PRO A 146 -1.75 -28.01 30.50
N ALA A 147 -2.66 -27.83 31.45
CA ALA A 147 -2.45 -27.14 32.71
C ALA A 147 -1.17 -27.64 33.41
N THR A 148 -0.33 -26.71 33.84
CA THR A 148 0.56 -26.96 34.97
C THR A 148 0.45 -25.79 35.93
N ASP A 149 -0.24 -26.12 36.99
CA ASP A 149 -0.40 -25.43 38.26
C ASP A 149 0.99 -25.18 38.90
N ARG A 150 1.35 -23.91 39.11
CA ARG A 150 2.36 -23.55 40.12
C ARG A 150 2.27 -22.09 40.53
N LEU A 151 1.52 -21.89 41.61
CA LEU A 151 1.53 -20.73 42.49
C LEU A 151 2.89 -20.57 43.22
N GLN A 152 3.13 -19.31 43.63
CA GLN A 152 4.11 -18.80 44.62
C GLN A 152 5.56 -18.61 44.15
N GLU A 153 6.03 -17.36 44.05
CA GLU A 153 6.75 -16.70 45.15
C GLU A 153 6.93 -15.19 44.89
N ILE A 154 6.48 -14.38 45.85
CA ILE A 154 6.59 -12.92 45.88
C ILE A 154 7.94 -12.57 46.49
N GLY A 155 8.93 -12.26 45.66
CA GLY A 155 10.23 -11.75 46.09
C GLY A 155 10.20 -10.24 46.31
N SER A 156 10.05 -9.83 47.57
CA SER A 156 10.13 -8.43 48.02
C SER A 156 11.56 -7.89 47.88
N LEU A 157 11.78 -6.97 46.94
CA LEU A 157 13.02 -6.21 46.80
C LEU A 157 13.13 -5.16 47.92
N LYS A 158 13.97 -5.48 48.90
CA LYS A 158 14.37 -4.60 50.01
C LYS A 158 15.08 -3.35 49.45
N ARG A 159 14.52 -2.17 49.75
CA ARG A 159 15.22 -0.88 49.71
C ARG A 159 16.40 -0.90 50.69
N PRO A 160 17.63 -0.52 50.27
CA PRO A 160 18.70 -0.20 51.21
C PRO A 160 18.38 1.13 51.89
N ARG A 161 18.42 1.07 53.23
CA ARG A 161 18.28 2.16 54.17
C ARG A 161 19.51 3.06 54.10
N THR A 162 19.27 4.35 53.92
CA THR A 162 20.25 5.44 54.00
C THR A 162 20.81 5.50 55.41
N GLU A 163 22.12 5.36 55.58
CA GLU A 163 22.82 5.73 56.80
C GLU A 163 23.53 7.06 56.57
N ASP A 164 23.13 8.03 57.41
CA ASP A 164 23.83 9.28 57.69
C ASP A 164 25.24 8.99 58.21
N ILE A 165 26.25 9.44 57.47
CA ILE A 165 27.56 9.75 58.06
C ILE A 165 27.98 11.14 57.55
N GLY A 166 27.82 12.11 58.44
CA GLY A 166 28.41 13.43 58.30
C GLY A 166 29.93 13.35 58.36
N ALA A 167 30.58 13.86 57.32
CA ALA A 167 31.96 14.31 57.38
C ALA A 167 32.07 15.61 56.56
N SER A 168 32.25 16.70 57.28
CA SER A 168 32.59 18.02 56.76
C SER A 168 33.93 17.92 56.02
N VAL A 169 33.86 17.96 54.69
CA VAL A 169 35.02 18.04 53.80
C VAL A 169 34.87 19.30 52.96
N GLN A 170 35.94 20.09 52.93
CA GLN A 170 36.02 21.42 52.35
C GLN A 170 35.61 21.47 50.87
N PRO A 171 35.10 22.62 50.38
CA PRO A 171 34.69 22.81 48.99
C PRO A 171 35.93 22.83 48.08
N LYS A 172 36.30 21.65 47.57
CA LYS A 172 37.21 21.52 46.43
C LYS A 172 36.43 21.90 45.18
N THR A 173 36.77 23.03 44.59
CA THR A 173 36.23 23.55 43.32
C THR A 173 36.36 22.44 42.26
N VAL A 174 35.25 21.74 42.02
CA VAL A 174 35.15 20.73 40.97
C VAL A 174 35.17 21.49 39.64
N PRO A 175 36.10 21.19 38.71
CA PRO A 175 36.06 21.75 37.38
C PRO A 175 34.68 21.48 36.80
N VAL A 176 33.99 22.54 36.35
CA VAL A 176 32.71 22.45 35.65
C VAL A 176 32.91 21.50 34.47
N GLU A 177 32.51 20.24 34.66
CA GLU A 177 32.52 19.19 33.66
C GLU A 177 31.47 19.58 32.63
N LEU A 178 31.93 20.27 31.59
CA LEU A 178 31.12 20.66 30.43
C LEU A 178 30.42 19.40 29.93
N GLU A 179 29.08 19.38 30.01
CA GLU A 179 28.28 18.28 29.50
C GLU A 179 28.78 17.93 28.08
N PRO A 180 29.18 16.68 27.82
CA PRO A 180 29.69 16.30 26.52
C PRO A 180 28.60 16.56 25.49
N GLU A 181 28.86 17.49 24.55
CA GLU A 181 27.90 17.82 23.51
C GLU A 181 27.35 16.54 22.86
N PRO A 182 26.02 16.45 22.67
CA PRO A 182 25.39 15.26 22.12
C PRO A 182 25.99 14.96 20.76
N ARG A 183 26.73 13.85 20.67
CA ARG A 183 27.36 13.43 19.41
C ARG A 183 26.26 13.29 18.34
N PRO A 184 26.46 13.85 17.14
CA PRO A 184 25.46 13.77 16.08
C PRO A 184 25.11 12.31 15.79
N ALA A 185 23.81 12.01 15.74
CA ALA A 185 23.33 10.66 15.48
C ALA A 185 23.85 10.15 14.12
N LYS A 186 24.43 8.95 14.09
CA LYS A 186 24.91 8.32 12.85
C LYS A 186 23.74 8.17 11.89
N ARG A 187 23.88 8.73 10.69
CA ARG A 187 22.87 8.59 9.61
C ARG A 187 22.80 7.13 9.19
N GLN A 188 21.58 6.59 9.11
CA GLN A 188 21.37 5.23 8.61
C GLN A 188 21.74 5.15 7.12
N LYS A 189 22.43 4.08 6.73
CA LYS A 189 22.81 3.85 5.33
C LYS A 189 21.63 3.26 4.56
N LEU A 190 21.39 3.78 3.37
CA LEU A 190 20.29 3.37 2.50
C LEU A 190 20.77 2.32 1.50
N ASP A 191 19.88 1.40 1.15
CA ASP A 191 20.07 0.34 0.17
C ASP A 191 19.69 0.80 -1.23
N TYR A 192 20.69 0.92 -2.09
CA TYR A 192 20.55 1.24 -3.51
C TYR A 192 20.65 0.01 -4.42
N GLY A 193 20.79 -1.20 -3.84
CA GLY A 193 20.86 -2.45 -4.59
C GLY A 193 19.57 -2.82 -5.29
N SER A 194 19.63 -3.84 -6.15
CA SER A 194 18.43 -4.39 -6.79
C SER A 194 17.49 -4.98 -5.73
N LEU A 195 16.20 -4.64 -5.79
CA LEU A 195 15.15 -5.22 -4.95
C LEU A 195 14.48 -6.44 -5.61
N ASN A 196 14.93 -6.85 -6.79
CA ASN A 196 14.34 -7.92 -7.58
C ASN A 196 14.26 -9.25 -6.82
N ASP A 197 15.32 -9.59 -6.09
CA ASP A 197 15.42 -10.85 -5.35
C ASP A 197 14.89 -10.74 -3.92
N LEU A 198 14.53 -9.52 -3.50
CA LEU A 198 14.01 -9.27 -2.16
C LEU A 198 12.55 -9.73 -2.04
N ILE A 199 11.74 -9.45 -3.06
CA ILE A 199 10.34 -9.91 -3.11
C ILE A 199 10.27 -11.23 -3.88
N PRO A 200 9.72 -12.31 -3.28
CA PRO A 200 9.57 -13.59 -3.96
C PRO A 200 8.74 -13.48 -5.25
N HIS A 201 9.17 -14.18 -6.29
CA HIS A 201 8.41 -14.31 -7.52
C HIS A 201 7.19 -15.25 -7.33
N PRO A 202 6.08 -15.04 -8.06
CA PRO A 202 5.87 -13.97 -9.06
C PRO A 202 5.61 -12.60 -8.41
N HIS A 203 6.05 -11.51 -9.06
CA HIS A 203 5.79 -10.14 -8.57
C HIS A 203 4.38 -9.66 -8.84
N ILE A 204 3.57 -10.40 -9.62
CA ILE A 204 2.19 -10.06 -9.94
C ILE A 204 1.30 -11.22 -9.51
N HIS A 205 0.39 -10.94 -8.59
CA HIS A 205 -0.66 -11.83 -8.14
C HIS A 205 -2.01 -11.26 -8.55
N PRO A 206 -2.60 -11.71 -9.67
CA PRO A 206 -3.84 -11.16 -10.19
C PRO A 206 -4.99 -11.37 -9.21
N THR A 207 -6.02 -10.55 -9.35
CA THR A 207 -7.24 -10.68 -8.55
C THR A 207 -7.96 -11.98 -8.87
N VAL A 208 -8.11 -12.86 -7.87
CA VAL A 208 -8.88 -14.10 -8.02
C VAL A 208 -10.36 -13.76 -8.14
N VAL A 209 -10.96 -14.07 -9.29
CA VAL A 209 -12.41 -13.93 -9.51
C VAL A 209 -13.11 -14.97 -8.64
N SER A 210 -13.54 -14.54 -7.47
CA SER A 210 -14.36 -15.38 -6.58
C SER A 210 -15.82 -15.08 -6.83
N LYS A 211 -16.68 -16.11 -6.75
CA LYS A 211 -18.12 -15.87 -6.69
C LYS A 211 -18.38 -14.89 -5.54
N PRO A 212 -19.19 -13.84 -5.76
CA PRO A 212 -19.44 -12.84 -4.72
C PRO A 212 -20.03 -13.57 -3.51
N LYS A 213 -19.21 -13.75 -2.48
CA LYS A 213 -19.72 -14.13 -1.16
C LYS A 213 -20.53 -12.93 -0.70
N ALA A 214 -21.77 -13.18 -0.27
CA ALA A 214 -22.61 -12.13 0.32
C ALA A 214 -21.75 -11.33 1.29
N HIS A 215 -21.53 -10.04 0.97
CA HIS A 215 -20.54 -9.24 1.67
C HIS A 215 -20.96 -9.13 3.14
N SER A 216 -20.34 -9.93 4.01
CA SER A 216 -20.43 -9.72 5.44
C SER A 216 -19.89 -8.32 5.67
N LYS A 217 -20.70 -7.44 6.28
CA LYS A 217 -20.26 -6.09 6.65
C LYS A 217 -18.91 -6.24 7.35
N SER A 218 -17.85 -5.68 6.78
CA SER A 218 -16.52 -5.83 7.36
C SER A 218 -16.56 -5.21 8.76
N ALA A 219 -16.14 -5.95 9.78
CA ALA A 219 -16.03 -5.43 11.13
C ALA A 219 -14.98 -4.30 11.26
N LEU A 220 -14.19 -4.09 10.20
CA LEU A 220 -13.19 -3.02 10.14
C LEU A 220 -13.87 -1.68 9.84
N GLN A 221 -13.71 -0.75 10.78
CA GLN A 221 -14.08 0.65 10.60
C GLN A 221 -13.26 1.28 9.48
N GLU A 222 -13.91 2.14 8.69
CA GLU A 222 -13.24 2.91 7.64
C GLU A 222 -12.21 3.88 8.23
N TYR A 223 -11.13 4.06 7.49
CA TYR A 223 -10.03 4.92 7.93
C TYR A 223 -10.50 6.38 8.00
N SER A 224 -10.37 6.98 9.19
CA SER A 224 -10.85 8.33 9.50
C SER A 224 -9.81 9.22 10.20
N ARG A 225 -8.55 8.76 10.33
CA ARG A 225 -7.53 9.50 11.09
C ARG A 225 -7.08 10.80 10.42
N ASN A 226 -6.92 10.77 9.09
CA ASN A 226 -6.51 11.92 8.30
C ASN A 226 -7.60 12.25 7.28
N LYS A 227 -7.88 13.54 7.10
CA LYS A 227 -8.76 13.99 6.00
C LYS A 227 -8.04 13.70 4.67
N PRO A 228 -8.64 12.90 3.76
CA PRO A 228 -8.02 12.64 2.48
C PRO A 228 -7.87 13.92 1.65
N THR A 229 -6.73 14.07 0.97
CA THR A 229 -6.49 15.14 0.00
C THR A 229 -6.89 14.63 -1.37
N ILE A 230 -7.96 15.17 -1.95
CA ILE A 230 -8.39 14.82 -3.32
C ILE A 230 -7.38 15.41 -4.32
N LEU A 231 -7.01 14.61 -5.31
CA LEU A 231 -6.03 15.01 -6.33
C LEU A 231 -6.74 15.57 -7.56
N SER A 232 -6.20 16.66 -8.12
CA SER A 232 -6.61 17.21 -9.42
C SER A 232 -6.54 16.11 -10.50
N PRO A 233 -7.52 16.04 -11.43
CA PRO A 233 -8.56 17.04 -11.71
C PRO A 233 -9.85 16.86 -10.91
N HIS A 234 -9.86 16.04 -9.86
CA HIS A 234 -11.08 15.75 -9.12
C HIS A 234 -11.33 16.80 -8.02
N ASP A 235 -12.57 17.30 -7.94
CA ASP A 235 -13.01 18.14 -6.82
C ASP A 235 -13.58 17.31 -5.65
N SER A 236 -14.03 16.09 -5.96
CA SER A 236 -14.55 15.12 -4.99
C SER A 236 -14.21 13.70 -5.45
N LEU A 237 -14.18 12.76 -4.51
CA LEU A 237 -13.97 11.35 -4.86
C LEU A 237 -15.17 10.87 -5.68
N PRO A 238 -14.99 10.42 -6.94
CA PRO A 238 -16.11 9.91 -7.71
C PRO A 238 -16.79 8.76 -6.98
N PRO A 239 -18.13 8.62 -7.10
CA PRO A 239 -18.84 7.51 -6.50
C PRO A 239 -18.22 6.20 -6.96
N ALA A 240 -18.02 5.26 -6.04
CA ALA A 240 -17.44 3.96 -6.36
C ALA A 240 -18.36 3.24 -7.35
N PRO A 241 -17.90 2.91 -8.57
CA PRO A 241 -18.71 2.09 -9.47
C PRO A 241 -18.93 0.73 -8.81
N THR A 242 -20.11 0.11 -9.01
CA THR A 242 -20.46 -1.18 -8.42
C THR A 242 -19.39 -2.26 -8.64
N TYR A 243 -18.73 -2.23 -9.80
CA TYR A 243 -17.65 -3.13 -10.18
C TYR A 243 -16.33 -2.41 -10.45
N GLY A 244 -16.23 -1.16 -9.99
CA GLY A 244 -15.05 -0.34 -10.16
C GLY A 244 -13.88 -0.88 -9.36
N ARG A 245 -12.70 -0.87 -9.97
CA ARG A 245 -11.45 -1.20 -9.27
C ARG A 245 -10.63 0.06 -9.03
N ARG A 246 -9.98 0.09 -7.88
CA ARG A 246 -8.99 1.10 -7.50
C ARG A 246 -7.74 0.39 -7.01
N GLY A 247 -6.65 1.13 -6.89
CA GLY A 247 -5.39 0.61 -6.37
C GLY A 247 -4.77 1.55 -5.36
N TRP A 248 -4.28 1.01 -4.25
CA TRP A 248 -3.37 1.77 -3.38
C TRP A 248 -1.93 1.59 -3.86
N ILE A 249 -1.19 2.70 -3.96
CA ILE A 249 0.25 2.72 -4.25
C ILE A 249 1.00 2.89 -2.93
N ILE A 250 1.84 1.89 -2.61
CA ILE A 250 2.65 1.83 -1.40
C ILE A 250 4.12 1.99 -1.83
N PRO A 251 4.75 3.14 -1.53
CA PRO A 251 6.13 3.37 -1.95
C PRO A 251 7.08 2.48 -1.16
N VAL A 252 7.98 1.82 -1.88
CA VAL A 252 9.06 1.00 -1.32
C VAL A 252 10.37 1.78 -1.35
N ARG A 253 10.69 2.40 -2.48
CA ARG A 253 11.88 3.23 -2.63
C ARG A 253 11.64 4.35 -3.64
N GLY A 254 11.91 5.59 -3.23
CA GLY A 254 11.76 6.79 -4.06
C GLY A 254 10.65 7.73 -3.58
N ASN A 255 10.26 8.65 -4.46
CA ASN A 255 9.20 9.64 -4.20
C ASN A 255 8.11 9.53 -5.26
N LEU A 256 6.87 9.32 -4.83
CA LEU A 256 5.75 9.25 -5.77
C LEU A 256 5.50 10.63 -6.41
N PRO A 257 4.95 10.69 -7.63
CA PRO A 257 4.81 11.95 -8.36
C PRO A 257 3.73 12.90 -7.83
N TRP A 258 2.91 12.46 -6.86
CA TRP A 258 1.85 13.27 -6.29
C TRP A 258 2.35 14.02 -5.05
N GLU A 259 2.18 15.33 -5.06
CA GLU A 259 2.58 16.21 -3.97
C GLU A 259 1.88 15.83 -2.67
N GLY A 260 2.62 15.81 -1.56
CA GLY A 260 2.12 15.37 -0.27
C GLY A 260 2.09 13.85 -0.08
N SER A 261 2.51 13.04 -1.04
CA SER A 261 2.74 11.61 -0.80
C SER A 261 3.98 11.37 0.08
N THR A 262 3.99 10.29 0.87
CA THR A 262 5.15 9.97 1.70
C THR A 262 6.19 9.22 0.87
N ARG A 263 7.43 9.75 0.80
CA ARG A 263 8.59 9.06 0.22
C ARG A 263 9.01 7.84 1.04
N ALA A 264 9.70 6.89 0.40
CA ALA A 264 10.19 5.68 1.07
C ALA A 264 11.64 5.38 0.72
N TYR A 265 12.35 4.72 1.65
CA TYR A 265 13.69 4.20 1.44
C TYR A 265 13.81 2.80 2.04
N VAL A 266 14.74 2.00 1.51
CA VAL A 266 15.13 0.71 2.06
C VAL A 266 16.46 0.88 2.78
N LEU A 267 16.60 0.31 3.97
CA LEU A 267 17.80 0.35 4.80
C LEU A 267 18.78 -0.77 4.37
N ASP A 268 20.08 -0.45 4.34
CA ASP A 268 21.12 -1.42 4.00
C ASP A 268 21.46 -2.32 5.20
N ASP A 269 21.15 -3.61 5.06
CA ASP A 269 21.47 -4.63 6.06
C ASP A 269 22.99 -4.83 6.23
N ASN A 270 23.80 -4.51 5.20
CA ASN A 270 25.25 -4.73 5.21
C ASN A 270 26.05 -3.67 5.97
N THR A 271 25.40 -2.61 6.46
CA THR A 271 26.07 -1.47 7.10
C THR A 271 26.91 -1.87 8.33
N TYR A 272 26.54 -2.95 9.00
CA TYR A 272 27.20 -3.39 10.23
C TYR A 272 28.37 -4.35 10.02
N ASN A 273 28.55 -4.90 8.82
CA ASN A 273 29.62 -5.87 8.56
C ASN A 273 30.99 -5.22 8.32
N ASN A 274 31.04 -3.93 7.97
CA ASN A 274 32.30 -3.27 7.57
C ASN A 274 32.94 -2.42 8.69
N ALA A 275 32.32 -2.30 9.85
CA ALA A 275 32.92 -1.60 10.99
C ALA A 275 33.71 -2.58 11.86
N ASN A 276 34.94 -2.88 11.44
CA ASN A 276 36.01 -3.55 12.18
C ASN A 276 35.58 -4.66 13.15
N ILE A 277 35.58 -5.87 12.59
CA ILE A 277 35.73 -7.16 13.26
C ILE A 277 37.01 -7.12 14.11
N GLU A 278 36.93 -6.60 15.33
CA GLU A 278 37.80 -7.00 16.42
C GLU A 278 36.94 -7.08 17.70
N LEU A 279 36.62 -8.33 18.08
CA LEU A 279 35.95 -8.88 19.27
C LEU A 279 34.53 -9.47 19.11
N GLU A 280 34.51 -10.80 19.26
CA GLU A 280 33.54 -11.84 18.89
C GLU A 280 32.18 -11.89 19.62
N THR A 281 31.69 -10.80 20.22
CA THR A 281 30.43 -10.85 21.01
C THR A 281 29.38 -9.81 20.66
N SER A 282 29.61 -8.99 19.63
CA SER A 282 28.64 -7.97 19.25
C SER A 282 27.46 -8.56 18.47
N VAL A 283 26.30 -8.62 19.13
CA VAL A 283 24.99 -8.92 18.55
C VAL A 283 24.81 -8.05 17.29
N VAL A 284 24.70 -8.69 16.12
CA VAL A 284 24.46 -8.01 14.83
C VAL A 284 23.14 -7.26 14.92
N LYS A 285 23.20 -5.95 15.07
CA LYS A 285 22.01 -5.09 15.11
C LYS A 285 21.40 -5.03 13.73
N LYS A 286 20.19 -5.56 13.57
CA LYS A 286 19.43 -5.41 12.33
C LYS A 286 18.98 -3.95 12.19
N PRO A 287 18.82 -3.40 10.98
CA PRO A 287 18.26 -2.07 10.83
C PRO A 287 16.79 -2.06 11.27
N LYS A 288 16.44 -1.15 12.20
CA LYS A 288 15.08 -0.96 12.70
C LYS A 288 14.25 -0.23 11.63
N PRO A 289 13.14 -0.80 11.12
CA PRO A 289 12.24 -0.08 10.24
C PRO A 289 11.58 1.08 11.02
N MET A 290 11.29 2.19 10.33
CA MET A 290 10.70 3.36 10.97
C MET A 290 9.48 3.86 10.20
N PRO A 291 8.37 4.17 10.90
CA PRO A 291 7.26 4.87 10.29
C PRO A 291 7.61 6.32 9.98
N PRO A 292 6.87 6.96 9.05
CA PRO A 292 6.94 8.40 8.90
C PRO A 292 6.50 9.08 10.20
N GLY A 293 7.20 10.15 10.59
CA GLY A 293 6.84 10.98 11.73
C GLY A 293 5.42 11.53 11.60
N LEU A 294 4.69 11.59 12.72
CA LEU A 294 3.35 12.17 12.78
C LEU A 294 3.43 13.66 12.40
N GLY A 295 2.90 14.02 11.23
CA GLY A 295 2.85 15.42 10.77
C GLY A 295 4.08 15.93 9.99
N GLY A 296 5.03 15.07 9.62
CA GLY A 296 6.24 15.48 8.91
C GLY A 296 6.48 14.80 7.56
N ASP A 297 7.38 15.38 6.75
CA ASP A 297 7.89 14.81 5.49
C ASP A 297 8.96 13.72 5.69
N ALA A 298 8.91 13.07 6.85
CA ALA A 298 9.76 11.95 7.17
C ALA A 298 9.42 10.76 6.26
N PRO A 299 10.43 10.09 5.67
CA PRO A 299 10.19 8.94 4.81
C PRO A 299 9.73 7.71 5.60
N ILE A 300 9.11 6.77 4.90
CA ILE A 300 9.00 5.38 5.36
C ILE A 300 10.40 4.76 5.24
N LEU A 301 10.91 4.17 6.32
CA LEU A 301 12.18 3.44 6.29
C LEU A 301 11.90 1.94 6.42
N TRP A 302 12.03 1.22 5.31
CA TRP A 302 11.86 -0.22 5.24
C TRP A 302 13.15 -0.94 5.59
N SER A 303 13.10 -1.94 6.46
CA SER A 303 14.12 -2.98 6.45
C SER A 303 13.76 -4.05 5.43
N ARG A 304 14.74 -4.78 4.91
CA ARG A 304 14.52 -5.89 3.96
C ARG A 304 13.58 -6.95 4.53
N ALA A 305 13.71 -7.26 5.82
CA ALA A 305 12.84 -8.19 6.53
C ALA A 305 11.40 -7.68 6.66
N ALA A 306 11.22 -6.38 6.98
CA ALA A 306 9.89 -5.78 7.09
C ALA A 306 9.17 -5.78 5.74
N LEU A 307 9.87 -5.46 4.65
CA LEU A 307 9.28 -5.46 3.31
C LEU A 307 8.84 -6.88 2.86
N LYS A 308 9.69 -7.89 3.10
CA LYS A 308 9.33 -9.31 2.87
C LYS A 308 8.09 -9.71 3.66
N SER A 309 8.07 -9.37 4.95
CA SER A 309 6.93 -9.65 5.83
C SER A 309 5.65 -8.96 5.36
N PHE A 310 5.76 -7.71 4.89
CA PHE A 310 4.64 -6.97 4.33
C PHE A 310 4.08 -7.63 3.07
N TRP A 311 4.95 -8.07 2.15
CA TRP A 311 4.54 -8.81 0.96
C TRP A 311 3.81 -10.10 1.33
N SER A 312 4.37 -10.91 2.23
CA SER A 312 3.71 -12.14 2.71
C SER A 312 2.34 -11.86 3.35
N PHE A 313 2.21 -10.77 4.09
CA PHE A 313 0.95 -10.32 4.66
C PHE A 313 -0.10 -10.00 3.59
N LEU A 314 0.26 -9.27 2.53
CA LEU A 314 -0.64 -8.97 1.43
C LEU A 314 -1.14 -10.24 0.72
N LEU A 315 -0.24 -11.20 0.48
CA LEU A 315 -0.61 -12.50 -0.10
C LEU A 315 -1.49 -13.32 0.85
N ALA A 316 -1.27 -13.24 2.16
CA ALA A 316 -2.12 -13.91 3.14
C ALA A 316 -3.55 -13.33 3.15
N ILE A 317 -3.69 -12.00 3.08
CA ILE A 317 -5.02 -11.36 2.98
C ILE A 317 -5.71 -11.76 1.67
N GLN A 318 -4.98 -11.75 0.55
CA GLN A 318 -5.51 -12.18 -0.75
C GLN A 318 -6.06 -13.61 -0.69
N LYS A 319 -5.30 -14.55 -0.11
CA LYS A 319 -5.71 -15.96 0.06
C LYS A 319 -6.90 -16.12 1.00
N ALA A 320 -6.97 -15.31 2.06
CA ALA A 320 -8.07 -15.36 3.02
C ALA A 320 -9.40 -14.87 2.42
N GLY A 321 -9.35 -13.90 1.48
CA GLY A 321 -10.53 -13.36 0.80
C GLY A 321 -11.52 -12.62 1.72
N ALA A 322 -11.14 -12.31 2.95
CA ALA A 322 -12.03 -11.71 3.96
C ALA A 322 -12.47 -10.28 3.62
N ILE A 323 -11.65 -9.54 2.86
CA ILE A 323 -11.88 -8.13 2.47
C ILE A 323 -12.33 -8.04 1.00
N GLY A 324 -12.66 -9.19 0.40
CA GLY A 324 -13.05 -9.29 -1.00
C GLY A 324 -11.87 -9.61 -1.94
N PRO A 325 -12.09 -9.52 -3.25
CA PRO A 325 -11.12 -9.89 -4.26
C PRO A 325 -10.01 -8.84 -4.35
N ILE A 326 -8.76 -9.27 -4.16
CA ILE A 326 -7.57 -8.42 -4.13
C ILE A 326 -6.58 -8.88 -5.20
N GLY A 327 -6.01 -7.94 -5.94
CA GLY A 327 -4.79 -8.16 -6.74
C GLY A 327 -3.60 -7.45 -6.09
N VAL A 328 -2.41 -8.00 -6.21
CA VAL A 328 -1.17 -7.39 -5.67
C VAL A 328 -0.10 -7.42 -6.75
N SER A 329 0.60 -6.32 -6.97
CA SER A 329 1.78 -6.29 -7.83
C SER A 329 2.92 -5.50 -7.21
N PHE A 330 4.15 -5.94 -7.47
CA PHE A 330 5.38 -5.21 -7.16
C PHE A 330 5.98 -4.67 -8.46
N HIS A 331 6.28 -3.38 -8.47
CA HIS A 331 6.82 -2.66 -9.62
C HIS A 331 8.20 -2.11 -9.24
N LEU A 332 9.21 -2.54 -10.00
CA LEU A 332 10.56 -2.02 -9.89
C LEU A 332 10.75 -0.87 -10.87
N ALA A 333 11.40 0.20 -10.41
CA ALA A 333 11.95 1.20 -11.29
C ALA A 333 12.99 0.52 -12.20
N PRO A 334 13.02 0.81 -13.51
CA PRO A 334 14.11 0.37 -14.36
C PRO A 334 15.41 0.82 -13.72
N SER A 335 16.32 -0.12 -13.47
CA SER A 335 17.66 0.22 -13.03
C SER A 335 18.21 1.17 -14.09
N THR A 336 18.34 2.44 -13.75
CA THR A 336 19.23 3.34 -14.48
C THR A 336 20.61 2.80 -14.16
N ALA A 337 21.02 1.75 -14.88
CA ALA A 337 22.36 1.23 -14.85
C ALA A 337 23.22 2.48 -14.97
N HIS A 338 23.91 2.83 -13.88
CA HIS A 338 24.67 4.05 -13.80
C HIS A 338 25.59 4.02 -15.00
N SER A 339 25.22 4.76 -16.06
CA SER A 339 26.05 4.98 -17.22
C SER A 339 27.17 5.85 -16.70
N SER A 340 28.09 5.17 -16.03
CA SER A 340 29.28 5.72 -15.41
C SER A 340 30.33 5.98 -16.49
N ASP A 341 29.89 6.13 -17.74
CA ASP A 341 30.69 6.70 -18.81
C ASP A 341 30.68 8.22 -18.64
N SER A 342 31.52 8.62 -17.69
CA SER A 342 32.38 9.78 -17.78
C SER A 342 32.81 10.03 -19.24
N SER A 343 32.01 10.81 -19.96
CA SER A 343 32.44 11.54 -21.13
C SER A 343 31.93 12.97 -20.98
N GLU A 344 32.60 13.70 -20.08
CA GLU A 344 32.77 15.15 -20.20
C GLU A 344 33.37 15.44 -21.59
N SER A 345 32.53 15.55 -22.62
CA SER A 345 32.92 16.20 -23.87
C SER A 345 31.98 17.38 -24.06
N GLY A 346 32.55 18.57 -23.87
CA GLY A 346 31.82 19.83 -23.79
C GLY A 346 30.94 20.09 -24.99
N GLN A 347 29.62 20.01 -24.80
CA GLN A 347 28.67 20.61 -25.72
C GLN A 347 28.56 22.10 -25.44
N LYS A 348 29.33 22.84 -26.24
CA LYS A 348 29.19 24.28 -26.43
C LYS A 348 27.73 24.62 -26.74
N SER A 349 27.19 25.53 -25.95
CA SER A 349 25.89 26.18 -26.09
C SER A 349 25.67 26.73 -27.50
N SER A 350 24.92 26.02 -28.34
CA SER A 350 24.30 26.60 -29.52
C SER A 350 23.00 27.30 -29.09
N LYS A 351 23.07 28.63 -28.97
CA LYS A 351 21.91 29.52 -28.85
C LYS A 351 21.08 29.41 -30.12
N SER A 352 20.07 28.54 -30.15
CA SER A 352 19.01 28.61 -31.16
C SER A 352 17.93 29.58 -30.68
N SER A 353 17.94 30.78 -31.26
CA SER A 353 16.87 31.76 -31.16
C SER A 353 15.66 31.28 -31.95
N SER A 354 14.66 30.68 -31.28
CA SER A 354 13.34 30.45 -31.88
C SER A 354 12.42 31.64 -31.59
N THR A 355 12.22 32.43 -32.65
CA THR A 355 11.27 33.54 -32.74
C THR A 355 9.83 33.02 -32.56
N GLY A 356 9.05 33.77 -31.77
CA GLY A 356 7.74 33.38 -31.27
C GLY A 356 6.67 33.16 -32.35
N SER A 357 5.86 32.13 -32.11
CA SER A 357 4.52 31.99 -32.66
C SER A 357 3.60 31.54 -31.53
N SER A 358 2.83 32.48 -31.00
CA SER A 358 1.88 32.30 -29.91
C SER A 358 0.54 31.83 -30.47
N VAL A 359 0.34 30.51 -30.51
CA VAL A 359 -1.00 29.92 -30.68
C VAL A 359 -1.25 29.04 -29.45
N PRO A 360 -2.22 29.39 -28.57
CA PRO A 360 -2.59 28.53 -27.45
C PRO A 360 -3.36 27.33 -27.99
N SER A 361 -2.65 26.24 -28.31
CA SER A 361 -3.26 25.00 -28.77
C SER A 361 -3.73 24.18 -27.57
N ARG A 362 -4.89 23.53 -27.74
CA ARG A 362 -5.65 22.71 -26.78
C ARG A 362 -4.93 21.40 -26.37
N GLN A 363 -3.59 21.37 -26.43
CA GLN A 363 -2.74 20.17 -26.36
C GLN A 363 -2.05 20.00 -24.99
N GLU A 364 -2.25 20.91 -24.04
CA GLU A 364 -1.61 20.86 -22.71
C GLU A 364 -2.15 19.76 -21.78
N GLN A 365 -3.43 19.37 -21.90
CA GLN A 365 -4.01 18.37 -20.97
C GLN A 365 -3.46 16.95 -21.20
N ASP A 366 -3.10 16.58 -22.44
CA ASP A 366 -2.51 15.26 -22.72
C ASP A 366 -1.03 15.16 -22.32
N LEU A 367 -0.33 16.29 -22.17
CA LEU A 367 1.06 16.29 -21.70
C LEU A 367 1.16 16.05 -20.19
N ALA A 368 0.18 16.55 -19.42
CA ALA A 368 0.16 16.38 -17.97
C ALA A 368 -0.03 14.91 -17.56
N THR A 369 -0.94 14.17 -18.21
CA THR A 369 -1.19 12.75 -17.91
C THR A 369 -0.01 11.86 -18.30
N ARG A 370 0.65 12.13 -19.43
CA ARG A 370 1.89 11.44 -19.83
C ARG A 370 3.04 11.70 -18.85
N SER A 371 3.10 12.89 -18.25
CA SER A 371 4.15 13.23 -17.28
C SER A 371 4.06 12.45 -15.96
N VAL A 372 2.89 11.95 -15.56
CA VAL A 372 2.76 11.23 -14.27
C VAL A 372 3.25 9.79 -14.42
N SER A 373 2.89 9.13 -15.54
CA SER A 373 3.31 7.75 -15.82
C SER A 373 4.83 7.62 -15.91
N SER A 374 5.51 8.59 -16.56
CA SER A 374 6.97 8.58 -16.66
C SER A 374 7.66 8.70 -15.30
N ARG A 375 7.04 9.40 -14.33
CA ARG A 375 7.60 9.57 -12.98
C ARG A 375 7.35 8.38 -12.06
N LEU A 376 6.23 7.67 -12.22
CA LEU A 376 5.99 6.41 -11.49
C LEU A 376 7.05 5.35 -11.80
N ASN A 377 7.58 5.35 -13.03
CA ASN A 377 8.65 4.44 -13.42
C ASN A 377 9.97 4.69 -12.68
N ALA A 378 10.14 5.82 -11.98
CA ALA A 378 11.34 6.12 -11.19
C ALA A 378 11.24 5.65 -9.73
N VAL A 379 10.16 4.96 -9.35
CA VAL A 379 9.87 4.57 -7.96
C VAL A 379 9.65 3.06 -7.90
N ASP A 380 10.23 2.41 -6.89
CA ASP A 380 9.84 1.05 -6.55
C ASP A 380 8.59 1.11 -5.67
N TYR A 381 7.52 0.42 -6.06
CA TYR A 381 6.26 0.45 -5.32
C TYR A 381 5.51 -0.88 -5.37
N ILE A 382 4.67 -1.09 -4.36
CA ILE A 382 3.66 -2.15 -4.36
C ILE A 382 2.31 -1.52 -4.69
N LYS A 383 1.57 -2.14 -5.61
CA LYS A 383 0.21 -1.75 -5.95
C LYS A 383 -0.78 -2.81 -5.50
N VAL A 384 -1.76 -2.41 -4.70
CA VAL A 384 -2.81 -3.30 -4.18
C VAL A 384 -4.14 -2.94 -4.82
N TYR A 385 -4.61 -3.76 -5.75
CA TYR A 385 -5.89 -3.61 -6.45
C TYR A 385 -7.02 -4.17 -5.60
N HIS A 386 -8.12 -3.43 -5.49
CA HIS A 386 -9.31 -3.83 -4.75
C HIS A 386 -10.58 -3.20 -5.34
N GLU A 387 -11.74 -3.62 -4.85
CA GLU A 387 -13.04 -2.99 -5.16
C GLU A 387 -13.09 -1.55 -4.66
N ALA A 388 -13.60 -0.63 -5.46
CA ALA A 388 -13.61 0.80 -5.17
C ALA A 388 -14.32 1.13 -3.84
N SER A 389 -15.38 0.40 -3.49
CA SER A 389 -16.13 0.56 -2.24
C SER A 389 -15.32 0.17 -0.98
N LYS A 390 -14.21 -0.56 -1.13
CA LYS A 390 -13.35 -1.02 -0.03
C LYS A 390 -12.10 -0.16 0.18
N SER A 391 -11.95 0.95 -0.57
CA SER A 391 -10.73 1.78 -0.55
C SER A 391 -10.30 2.17 0.87
N MET A 392 -11.23 2.70 1.68
CA MET A 392 -10.91 3.16 3.03
C MET A 392 -10.77 2.02 4.04
N THR A 393 -11.38 0.87 3.79
CA THR A 393 -11.13 -0.35 4.58
C THR A 393 -9.69 -0.82 4.38
N PHE A 394 -9.19 -0.86 3.14
CA PHE A 394 -7.79 -1.21 2.88
C PHE A 394 -6.81 -0.23 3.51
N ARG A 395 -7.15 1.06 3.49
CA ARG A 395 -6.35 2.07 4.18
C ARG A 395 -6.20 1.77 5.67
N THR A 396 -7.28 1.36 6.36
CA THR A 396 -7.23 0.89 7.75
C THR A 396 -6.33 -0.34 7.90
N VAL A 397 -6.44 -1.32 7.00
CA VAL A 397 -5.62 -2.54 7.03
C VAL A 397 -4.13 -2.22 6.96
N PHE A 398 -3.74 -1.29 6.10
CA PHE A 398 -2.34 -0.87 5.98
C PHE A 398 -1.84 -0.12 7.22
N ASP A 399 -2.66 0.75 7.80
CA ASP A 399 -2.32 1.47 9.04
C ASP A 399 -2.20 0.53 10.25
N LEU A 400 -3.00 -0.54 10.29
CA LEU A 400 -2.96 -1.54 11.36
C LEU A 400 -1.82 -2.55 11.21
N TRP A 401 -1.26 -2.72 10.01
CA TRP A 401 -0.17 -3.65 9.78
C TRP A 401 1.06 -3.29 10.63
N SER A 402 1.65 -4.30 11.25
CA SER A 402 2.89 -4.17 12.01
C SER A 402 3.80 -5.35 11.74
N CYS A 403 5.11 -5.10 11.65
CA CYS A 403 6.12 -6.16 11.67
C CYS A 403 6.69 -6.35 13.08
N GLU A 404 7.05 -7.58 13.43
CA GLU A 404 7.84 -7.86 14.62
C GLU A 404 9.32 -7.57 14.35
N TYR A 405 9.95 -6.81 15.24
CA TYR A 405 11.36 -6.45 15.20
C TYR A 405 12.02 -6.86 16.51
N GLN A 406 13.20 -7.47 16.44
CA GLN A 406 13.95 -7.84 17.63
C GLN A 406 14.83 -6.67 18.06
N ASN A 407 14.60 -6.15 19.26
CA ASN A 407 15.36 -5.03 19.80
C ASN A 407 16.73 -5.49 20.34
N ASP A 408 17.58 -4.52 20.67
CA ASP A 408 18.94 -4.77 21.18
C ASP A 408 18.97 -5.53 22.51
N ALA A 409 17.87 -5.49 23.27
CA ALA A 409 17.71 -6.25 24.52
C ALA A 409 17.17 -7.67 24.30
N GLY A 410 17.03 -8.11 23.04
CA GLY A 410 16.49 -9.43 22.67
C GLY A 410 14.96 -9.53 22.72
N GLY A 411 14.26 -8.48 23.15
CA GLY A 411 12.80 -8.39 23.16
C GLY A 411 12.21 -8.20 21.76
N ARG A 412 10.93 -8.56 21.60
CA ARG A 412 10.19 -8.32 20.34
C ARG A 412 9.36 -7.05 20.46
N GLU A 413 9.54 -6.14 19.53
CA GLU A 413 8.79 -4.89 19.38
C GLU A 413 7.92 -4.96 18.13
N LYS A 414 6.65 -4.53 18.21
CA LYS A 414 5.77 -4.42 17.03
C LYS A 414 5.84 -3.00 16.47
N ILE A 415 6.26 -2.89 15.20
CA ILE A 415 6.42 -1.60 14.53
C ILE A 415 5.40 -1.47 13.42
N ARG A 416 4.55 -0.45 13.49
CA ARG A 416 3.59 -0.10 12.41
C ARG A 416 4.27 0.78 11.38
N VAL A 417 5.00 0.19 10.44
CA VAL A 417 5.84 0.92 9.46
C VAL A 417 5.05 1.89 8.59
N LEU A 418 3.77 1.62 8.34
CA LEU A 418 2.89 2.48 7.53
C LEU A 418 2.07 3.48 8.35
N LYS A 419 2.24 3.54 9.68
CA LYS A 419 1.50 4.47 10.53
C LYS A 419 1.81 5.91 10.13
N GLY A 420 0.78 6.65 9.74
CA GLY A 420 0.92 8.05 9.29
C GLY A 420 1.43 8.23 7.86
N ALA A 421 1.68 7.16 7.12
CA ALA A 421 2.14 7.25 5.73
C ALA A 421 1.04 7.77 4.81
N ARG A 422 1.29 8.84 4.07
CA ARG A 422 0.38 9.42 3.08
C ARG A 422 0.47 8.62 1.78
N LEU A 423 -0.45 7.67 1.60
CA LEU A 423 -0.49 6.75 0.46
C LEU A 423 -1.37 7.33 -0.65
N VAL A 424 -1.14 6.91 -1.89
CA VAL A 424 -1.91 7.38 -3.04
C VAL A 424 -2.92 6.32 -3.47
N LEU A 425 -4.19 6.69 -3.53
CA LEU A 425 -5.24 5.90 -4.16
C LEU A 425 -5.31 6.29 -5.63
N VAL A 426 -5.26 5.30 -6.51
CA VAL A 426 -5.40 5.48 -7.96
C VAL A 426 -6.62 4.76 -8.50
N ASP A 427 -7.12 5.21 -9.65
CA ASP A 427 -8.16 4.53 -10.39
C ASP A 427 -7.61 3.33 -11.21
N HIS A 428 -8.47 2.74 -12.04
CA HIS A 428 -8.11 1.64 -12.93
C HIS A 428 -7.11 2.03 -14.03
N LEU A 429 -6.99 3.32 -14.37
CA LEU A 429 -6.03 3.87 -15.32
C LEU A 429 -4.74 4.34 -14.64
N SER A 430 -4.60 4.11 -13.33
CA SER A 430 -3.48 4.60 -12.51
C SER A 430 -3.42 6.13 -12.37
N GLN A 431 -4.53 6.82 -12.58
CA GLN A 431 -4.65 8.24 -12.26
C GLN A 431 -4.89 8.41 -10.76
N GLY A 432 -4.20 9.38 -10.15
CA GLY A 432 -4.33 9.67 -8.73
C GLY A 432 -5.71 10.24 -8.40
N LEU A 433 -6.40 9.62 -7.44
CA LEU A 433 -7.71 10.06 -6.96
C LEU A 433 -7.59 10.84 -5.65
N LEU A 434 -6.84 10.31 -4.68
CA LEU A 434 -6.63 10.95 -3.39
C LEU A 434 -5.33 10.50 -2.72
N ILE A 435 -4.91 11.25 -1.71
CA ILE A 435 -3.86 10.91 -0.76
C ILE A 435 -4.50 10.77 0.63
N SER A 436 -4.20 9.68 1.35
CA SER A 436 -4.73 9.44 2.71
C SER A 436 -3.69 8.86 3.66
#